data_AF-A0A7J7ZXR5-F1
#
_entry.id   AF-A0A7J7ZXR5-F1
#
_cell.length_a   1.000
_cell.length_b   1.000
_cell.length_c   1.000
_cell.angle_alpha   90.00
_cell.angle_beta   90.00
_cell.angle_gamma   90.00
#
_symmetry.space_group_name_H-M   'P 1'
#
loop_
_entity.id
_entity.type
_entity.pdbx_description
1 polymer ?
#
loop_
_entity_poly.entity_id
_entity_poly.type
_entity_poly.pdbx_seq_one_letter_code
_entity_poly.pdbx_strand_id
1 'polypeptide(L)'
;MRCFGGIPLVSLGKKTVKQPVYVVDVSKGIVNAVKEPDARGKTFAFVGPNQYLLFDLVHPFEPWTTRDKVERVHITGMTLPHLPGLEDLGIQATPLELKAIEVLRRHRTYRWLSSEMDEVKPAKTVNF
;
A
#
# COMPACT_ATOMS: atom_id res chain seq x y z
N MET A 1 -32.10 1.32 4.15
CA MET A 1 -30.97 0.69 4.88
C MET A 1 -30.25 -0.22 3.90
N ARG A 2 -29.03 0.12 3.45
CA ARG A 2 -28.20 -0.81 2.69
C ARG A 2 -27.49 -1.72 3.69
N CYS A 3 -27.83 -3.01 3.72
CA CYS A 3 -27.03 -3.99 4.42
C CYS A 3 -25.64 -4.03 3.77
N PHE A 4 -24.61 -3.53 4.46
CA PHE A 4 -23.22 -3.81 4.11
C PHE A 4 -22.95 -5.29 4.42
N GLY A 5 -23.29 -6.17 3.47
CA GLY A 5 -22.72 -7.50 3.46
C GLY A 5 -21.20 -7.35 3.48
N GLY A 6 -20.53 -8.05 4.39
CA GLY A 6 -19.09 -7.92 4.62
C GLY A 6 -18.28 -7.99 3.32
N ILE A 7 -17.09 -7.38 3.34
CA ILE A 7 -16.22 -7.32 2.17
C ILE A 7 -15.81 -8.76 1.80
N PRO A 8 -16.12 -9.25 0.59
CA PRO A 8 -15.73 -10.59 0.20
C PRO A 8 -14.20 -10.63 0.02
N LEU A 9 -13.51 -11.32 0.94
CA LEU A 9 -12.08 -11.57 0.90
C LEU A 9 -11.83 -13.08 0.91
N VAL A 10 -10.97 -13.57 0.00
CA VAL A 10 -10.57 -14.98 -0.04
C VAL A 10 -9.82 -15.30 1.25
N SER A 11 -10.27 -16.32 1.98
CA SER A 11 -9.70 -16.71 3.28
C SER A 11 -9.62 -15.54 4.28
N LEU A 12 -10.56 -14.60 4.21
CA LEU A 12 -10.58 -13.35 5.00
C LEU A 12 -9.31 -12.49 4.83
N GLY A 13 -8.50 -12.66 3.77
CA GLY A 13 -7.27 -11.91 3.58
C GLY A 13 -6.16 -12.18 4.61
N LYS A 14 -6.29 -13.22 5.46
CA LYS A 14 -5.29 -13.55 6.51
C LYS A 14 -4.04 -14.24 5.98
N LYS A 15 -4.10 -14.80 4.77
CA LYS A 15 -2.98 -15.47 4.11
C LYS A 15 -2.23 -14.57 3.13
N THR A 16 -2.70 -13.34 2.94
CA THR A 16 -2.16 -12.42 1.95
C THR A 16 -1.50 -11.24 2.65
N VAL A 17 -0.26 -10.98 2.30
CA VAL A 17 0.57 -9.88 2.81
C VAL A 17 0.84 -8.92 1.68
N LYS A 18 0.78 -7.62 1.96
CA LYS A 18 1.00 -6.54 1.00
C LYS A 18 1.97 -5.51 1.58
N GLN A 19 2.83 -4.98 0.71
CA GLN A 19 3.80 -3.95 1.03
C GLN A 19 3.57 -2.77 0.07
N PRO A 20 2.61 -1.88 0.38
CA PRO A 20 2.21 -0.80 -0.51
C PRO A 20 3.28 0.28 -0.60
N VAL A 21 3.51 0.82 -1.80
CA VAL A 21 4.46 1.92 -2.05
C VAL A 21 3.71 3.22 -2.30
N TYR A 22 4.21 4.33 -1.76
CA TYR A 22 3.64 5.64 -2.03
C TYR A 22 4.04 6.16 -3.42
N VAL A 23 3.07 6.66 -4.18
CA VAL A 23 3.27 7.05 -5.59
C VAL A 23 4.30 8.17 -5.76
N VAL A 24 4.36 9.12 -4.83
CA VAL A 24 5.34 10.21 -4.90
C VAL A 24 6.76 9.68 -4.78
N ASP A 25 6.98 8.68 -3.93
CA ASP A 25 8.30 8.09 -3.74
C ASP A 25 8.75 7.32 -4.99
N VAL A 26 7.82 6.61 -5.64
CA VAL A 26 8.07 5.98 -6.95
C VAL A 26 8.44 7.02 -8.01
N SER A 27 7.71 8.15 -8.07
CA SER A 27 7.98 9.19 -9.06
C SER A 27 9.37 9.83 -8.86
N LYS A 28 9.76 10.11 -7.62
CA LYS A 28 11.11 10.57 -7.28
C LYS A 28 12.15 9.50 -7.64
N GLY A 29 11.85 8.23 -7.40
CA GLY A 29 12.72 7.10 -7.75
C GLY A 29 13.00 7.05 -9.23
N ILE A 30 11.96 7.18 -10.07
CA ILE A 30 12.14 7.24 -11.53
C ILE A 30 13.02 8.42 -11.94
N VAL A 31 12.78 9.61 -11.38
CA VAL A 31 13.58 10.80 -11.68
C VAL A 31 15.05 10.63 -11.27
N ASN A 32 15.30 10.04 -10.11
CA ASN A 32 16.66 9.79 -9.62
C ASN A 32 17.36 8.69 -10.44
N ALA A 33 16.65 7.62 -10.79
CA ALA A 33 17.17 6.54 -11.63
C ALA A 33 17.57 7.04 -13.03
N VAL A 34 16.88 8.05 -13.58
CA VAL A 34 17.26 8.68 -14.85
C VAL A 34 18.56 9.49 -14.71
N LYS A 35 18.80 10.10 -13.55
CA LYS A 35 19.99 10.91 -13.28
C LYS A 35 21.23 10.06 -12.95
N GLU A 36 21.03 8.89 -12.37
CA GLU A 36 22.10 8.00 -11.93
C GLU A 36 22.64 7.15 -13.11
N PRO A 37 23.91 7.34 -13.55
CA PRO A 37 24.48 6.54 -14.63
C PRO A 37 24.54 5.04 -14.29
N ASP A 38 24.71 4.70 -13.01
CA ASP A 38 24.81 3.34 -12.51
C ASP A 38 23.47 2.58 -12.50
N ALA A 39 22.34 3.25 -12.71
CA ALA A 39 21.03 2.62 -12.76
C ALA A 39 20.75 1.89 -14.09
N ARG A 40 21.56 2.13 -15.13
CA ARG A 40 21.35 1.56 -16.46
C ARG A 40 21.49 0.03 -16.45
N GLY A 41 20.48 -0.66 -16.97
CA GLY A 41 20.44 -2.12 -17.03
C GLY A 41 20.15 -2.81 -15.70
N LYS A 42 19.91 -2.06 -14.61
CA LYS A 42 19.50 -2.62 -13.32
C LYS A 42 17.97 -2.75 -13.24
N THR A 43 17.52 -3.79 -12.56
CA THR A 43 16.11 -3.97 -12.22
C THR A 43 15.90 -3.52 -10.78
N PHE A 44 15.05 -2.52 -10.56
CA PHE A 44 14.72 -2.03 -9.21
C PHE A 44 13.42 -2.65 -8.71
N ALA A 45 13.36 -2.97 -7.43
CA ALA A 45 12.16 -3.43 -6.75
C ALA A 45 11.74 -2.39 -5.71
N PHE A 46 10.76 -1.54 -6.05
CA PHE A 46 10.23 -0.57 -5.10
C PHE A 46 9.23 -1.24 -4.16
N VAL A 47 9.50 -1.13 -2.86
CA VAL A 47 8.69 -1.66 -1.78
C VAL A 47 8.50 -0.59 -0.70
N GLY A 48 7.35 -0.59 -0.04
CA GLY A 48 7.07 0.32 1.07
C GLY A 48 7.79 -0.10 2.36
N PRO A 49 7.77 0.73 3.42
CA PRO A 49 8.53 0.43 4.63
C PRO A 49 7.91 -0.72 5.46
N ASN A 50 6.58 -0.86 5.42
CA ASN A 50 5.83 -1.77 6.28
C ASN A 50 5.07 -2.81 5.46
N GLN A 51 5.07 -4.05 5.93
CA GLN A 51 4.21 -5.11 5.42
C GLN A 51 2.96 -5.25 6.28
N TYR A 52 1.82 -5.40 5.63
CA TYR A 52 0.53 -5.51 6.30
C TYR A 52 -0.23 -6.73 5.80
N LEU A 53 -1.05 -7.33 6.66
CA LEU A 53 -2.03 -8.32 6.20
C LEU A 53 -3.13 -7.62 5.41
N LEU A 54 -3.59 -8.26 4.34
CA LEU A 54 -4.70 -7.76 3.54
C LEU A 54 -5.96 -7.59 4.40
N PHE A 55 -6.15 -8.46 5.39
CA PHE A 55 -7.25 -8.33 6.36
C PHE A 55 -7.23 -6.99 7.11
N ASP A 56 -6.05 -6.54 7.54
CA ASP A 56 -5.89 -5.31 8.33
C ASP A 56 -5.87 -4.04 7.43
N LEU A 57 -5.61 -4.19 6.13
CA LEU A 57 -5.59 -3.07 5.17
C LEU A 57 -6.96 -2.69 4.59
N VAL A 58 -7.87 -3.65 4.46
CA VAL A 58 -9.07 -3.46 3.62
C VAL A 58 -10.19 -2.76 4.39
N HIS A 59 -10.69 -1.66 3.81
CA HIS A 59 -11.92 -0.98 4.21
C HIS A 59 -13.04 -1.20 3.18
N PRO A 60 -14.33 -1.11 3.56
CA PRO A 60 -15.45 -1.42 2.68
C PRO A 60 -15.60 -0.33 1.61
N PHE A 61 -15.00 -0.54 0.45
CA PHE A 61 -15.21 0.25 -0.76
C PHE A 61 -16.04 -0.52 -1.78
N GLU A 62 -16.94 0.18 -2.48
CA GLU A 62 -17.81 -0.39 -3.51
C GLU A 62 -16.99 -0.89 -4.72
N PRO A 63 -17.26 -2.11 -5.23
CA PRO A 63 -16.48 -2.66 -6.35
C PRO A 63 -17.02 -2.27 -7.73
N TRP A 64 -16.09 -1.78 -8.57
CA TRP A 64 -15.98 -2.18 -9.98
C TRP A 64 -14.99 -3.36 -10.04
N THR A 65 -15.48 -4.60 -9.91
CA THR A 65 -14.65 -5.81 -9.82
C THR A 65 -14.46 -6.52 -11.15
N THR A 66 -13.22 -6.88 -11.47
CA THR A 66 -12.85 -7.81 -12.54
C THR A 66 -12.16 -9.03 -11.93
N ARG A 67 -12.17 -10.17 -12.63
CA ARG A 67 -11.48 -11.41 -12.19
C ARG A 67 -10.00 -11.17 -11.87
N ASP A 68 -9.31 -10.49 -12.78
CA ASP A 68 -7.90 -10.10 -12.64
C ASP A 68 -7.63 -9.25 -11.39
N LYS A 69 -8.54 -8.34 -11.01
CA LYS A 69 -8.41 -7.60 -9.75
C LYS A 69 -8.53 -8.50 -8.52
N VAL A 70 -9.43 -9.48 -8.54
CA VAL A 70 -9.57 -10.44 -7.43
C VAL A 70 -8.29 -11.24 -7.26
N GLU A 71 -7.74 -11.78 -8.34
CA GLU A 71 -6.48 -12.55 -8.28
C GLU A 71 -5.32 -11.67 -7.78
N ARG A 72 -5.12 -10.47 -8.36
CA ARG A 72 -4.04 -9.55 -7.95
C ARG A 72 -4.10 -9.12 -6.49
N VAL A 73 -5.30 -8.91 -5.96
CA VAL A 73 -5.48 -8.53 -4.55
C VAL A 73 -5.04 -9.66 -3.62
N HIS A 74 -5.22 -10.92 -4.01
CA HIS A 74 -4.92 -12.08 -3.15
C HIS A 74 -3.51 -12.66 -3.32
N ILE A 75 -2.75 -12.22 -4.33
CA ILE A 75 -1.32 -12.56 -4.48
C ILE A 75 -0.49 -11.85 -3.41
N THR A 76 0.40 -12.55 -2.70
CA THR A 76 1.30 -11.96 -1.70
C THR A 76 2.39 -11.11 -2.36
N GLY A 77 2.76 -9.98 -1.76
CA GLY A 77 3.96 -9.25 -2.15
C GLY A 77 5.22 -10.07 -1.85
N MET A 78 6.17 -10.12 -2.79
CA MET A 78 7.46 -10.78 -2.59
C MET A 78 8.50 -9.74 -2.14
N THR A 79 9.26 -10.05 -1.08
CA THR A 79 10.49 -9.32 -0.76
C THR A 79 11.63 -9.90 -1.60
N LEU A 80 12.29 -9.04 -2.37
CA LEU A 80 13.40 -9.42 -3.23
C LEU A 80 14.67 -8.74 -2.71
N PRO A 81 15.33 -9.30 -1.68
CA PRO A 81 16.43 -8.63 -0.97
C PRO A 81 17.70 -8.44 -1.82
N HIS A 82 17.80 -9.14 -2.95
CA HIS A 82 18.95 -9.04 -3.86
C HIS A 82 18.80 -7.92 -4.90
N LEU A 83 17.62 -7.30 -5.00
CA LEU A 83 17.37 -6.21 -5.94
C LEU A 83 17.56 -4.86 -5.26
N PRO A 84 18.08 -3.85 -5.98
CA PRO A 84 18.17 -2.50 -5.46
C PRO A 84 16.77 -1.93 -5.18
N GLY A 85 16.67 -1.24 -4.07
CA GLY A 85 15.44 -0.68 -3.52
C GLY A 85 15.29 0.82 -3.77
N LEU A 86 14.37 1.40 -3.03
CA LEU A 86 14.11 2.84 -3.06
C LEU A 86 15.24 3.63 -2.35
N GLU A 87 15.88 3.01 -1.36
CA GLU A 87 16.96 3.58 -0.57
C GLU A 87 18.24 3.80 -1.39
N ASP A 88 18.54 2.90 -2.35
CA ASP A 88 19.68 3.02 -3.26
C ASP A 88 19.57 4.24 -4.20
N LEU A 89 18.36 4.77 -4.38
CA LEU A 89 18.09 6.00 -5.13
C LEU A 89 18.03 7.24 -4.23
N GLY A 90 18.44 7.11 -2.97
CA GLY A 90 18.48 8.19 -1.98
C GLY A 90 17.10 8.63 -1.49
N ILE A 91 16.09 7.76 -1.56
CA ILE A 91 14.72 8.09 -1.18
C ILE A 91 14.29 7.24 0.02
N GLN A 92 13.90 7.93 1.09
CA GLN A 92 13.29 7.30 2.25
C GLN A 92 11.83 6.93 1.95
N ALA A 93 11.46 5.68 2.21
CA ALA A 93 10.10 5.20 1.98
C ALA A 93 9.11 5.83 2.97
N THR A 94 8.03 6.43 2.44
CA THR A 94 6.99 7.04 3.28
C THR A 94 6.02 5.97 3.79
N PRO A 95 5.78 5.86 5.11
CA PRO A 95 4.82 4.92 5.66
C PRO A 95 3.38 5.31 5.31
N LEU A 96 2.53 4.28 5.16
CA LEU A 96 1.16 4.44 4.67
C LEU A 96 0.31 5.30 5.61
N GLU A 97 0.51 5.18 6.92
CA GLU A 97 -0.26 5.85 7.97
C GLU A 97 -0.19 7.38 7.84
N LEU A 98 0.96 7.92 7.43
CA LEU A 98 1.16 9.35 7.26
C LEU A 98 0.39 9.93 6.06
N LYS A 99 0.07 9.10 5.06
CA LYS A 99 -0.56 9.54 3.79
C LYS A 99 -1.97 9.02 3.57
N ALA A 100 -2.39 8.00 4.33
CA ALA A 100 -3.71 7.40 4.19
C ALA A 100 -4.84 8.42 4.35
N ILE A 101 -4.73 9.35 5.31
CA ILE A 101 -5.80 10.33 5.56
C ILE A 101 -6.04 11.27 4.37
N GLU A 102 -4.98 11.66 3.66
CA GLU A 102 -5.06 12.59 2.53
C GLU A 102 -5.95 12.02 1.43
N VAL A 103 -5.79 10.72 1.16
CA VAL A 103 -6.56 9.99 0.15
C VAL A 103 -7.96 9.62 0.67
N LEU A 104 -8.07 9.20 1.92
CA LEU A 104 -9.30 8.63 2.48
C LEU A 104 -10.27 9.68 3.03
N ARG A 105 -9.84 10.92 3.27
CA ARG A 105 -10.69 11.99 3.83
C ARG A 105 -11.95 12.23 2.99
N ARG A 106 -11.85 12.14 1.65
CA ARG A 106 -12.99 12.27 0.73
C ARG A 106 -14.09 11.22 0.96
N HIS A 107 -13.73 10.05 1.49
CA HIS A 107 -14.65 8.94 1.73
C HIS A 107 -15.23 8.94 3.15
N ARG A 108 -14.81 9.87 4.02
CA ARG A 108 -15.38 10.01 5.36
C ARG A 108 -16.72 10.72 5.29
N THR A 109 -17.67 10.30 6.13
CA THR A 109 -18.92 11.04 6.30
C THR A 109 -18.64 12.37 7.01
N TYR A 110 -19.54 13.35 6.84
CA TYR A 110 -19.38 14.69 7.41
C TYR A 110 -19.02 14.70 8.90
N ARG A 111 -19.60 13.77 9.68
CA ARG A 111 -19.35 13.61 11.12
C ARG A 111 -17.88 13.33 11.48
N TRP A 112 -17.12 12.69 10.59
CA TRP A 112 -15.74 12.26 10.82
C TRP A 112 -14.72 12.99 9.92
N LEU A 113 -15.18 14.00 9.17
CA LEU A 113 -14.37 14.71 8.20
C LEU A 113 -13.21 15.48 8.85
N SER A 114 -13.46 16.06 10.03
CA SER A 114 -12.50 16.84 10.81
C SER A 114 -11.73 16.02 11.86
N SER A 115 -11.99 14.73 12.00
CA SER A 115 -11.28 13.87 12.95
C SER A 115 -9.78 13.85 12.67
N GLU A 116 -8.99 13.92 13.75
CA GLU A 116 -7.53 13.89 13.70
C GLU A 116 -7.00 12.52 13.27
N MET A 117 -5.73 12.47 12.87
CA MET A 117 -5.08 11.22 12.45
C MET A 117 -4.85 10.28 13.63
N ASP A 118 -4.53 10.83 14.79
CA ASP A 118 -4.11 10.09 15.99
C ASP A 118 -5.26 9.28 16.63
N GLU A 119 -6.51 9.57 16.26
CA GLU A 119 -7.68 8.79 16.67
C GLU A 119 -7.71 7.39 16.02
N VAL A 120 -7.00 7.19 14.90
CA VAL A 120 -7.00 5.92 14.15
C VAL A 120 -5.81 5.07 14.57
N LYS A 121 -6.08 3.87 15.11
CA LYS A 121 -5.03 2.90 15.43
C LYS A 121 -4.34 2.44 14.14
N PRO A 122 -3.00 2.41 14.10
CA PRO A 122 -2.26 1.94 12.92
C PRO A 122 -2.56 0.46 12.63
N ALA A 123 -2.43 0.08 11.37
CA ALA A 123 -2.61 -1.30 10.95
C ALA A 123 -1.48 -2.18 11.51
N LYS A 124 -1.79 -3.45 11.78
CA LYS A 124 -0.78 -4.39 12.29
C LYS A 124 0.21 -4.72 11.18
N THR A 125 1.48 -4.55 11.49
CA THR A 125 2.57 -4.93 10.60
C THR A 125 2.98 -6.38 10.82
N VAL A 126 3.52 -7.00 9.77
CA VAL A 126 4.07 -8.37 9.82
C VAL A 126 5.55 -8.29 9.48
N ASN A 127 6.39 -8.95 10.28
CA ASN A 127 7.79 -9.19 9.94
C ASN A 127 7.99 -10.71 9.84
N PHE A 128 8.45 -11.20 8.69
CA PHE A 128 8.83 -12.60 8.50
C PHE A 128 10.34 -12.78 8.67
#